data_AF-A0A5C7P2M5-F1
#
_entry.id   AF-A0A5C7P2M5-F1
#
_cell.length_a   1.000
_cell.length_b   1.000
_cell.length_c   1.000
_cell.angle_alpha   90.00
_cell.angle_beta   90.00
_cell.angle_gamma   90.00
#
_symmetry.space_group_name_H-M   'P 1'
#
loop_
_entity.id
_entity.type
_entity.pdbx_description
1 polymer ?
#
loop_
_entity_poly.entity_id
_entity_poly.type
_entity_poly.pdbx_seq_one_letter_code
_entity_poly.pdbx_strand_id
1 'polypeptide(L)'
;MKLAVVFAIATCTPTYSPTHTRCELILAGNWDGTEGSNFLDINGLKEAESRFLAAVPSVSDKSVNKADNACRMLHGVKVFVANTQNFIHPWTLEKVSGYANCGGRNLVIGTPPSGRWADSSLTHELFHIAQGCEPIQPATDGQDSDHANWVRDGIINAIHKVEDPQWNP
;
A
#
# COMPACT_ATOMS: atom_id res chain seq x y z
N MET A 1 33.87 -27.30 -43.00
CA MET A 1 33.67 -26.93 -41.58
C MET A 1 33.04 -25.55 -41.52
N LYS A 2 31.77 -25.46 -41.11
CA LYS A 2 31.08 -24.17 -40.89
C LYS A 2 31.02 -23.92 -39.39
N LEU A 3 31.65 -22.85 -38.91
CA LEU A 3 31.51 -22.37 -37.54
C LEU A 3 30.09 -21.79 -37.39
N ALA A 4 29.31 -22.34 -36.47
CA ALA A 4 28.09 -21.71 -35.99
C ALA A 4 28.46 -20.78 -34.83
N VAL A 5 28.35 -19.48 -35.03
CA VAL A 5 28.43 -18.49 -33.96
C VAL A 5 27.05 -18.41 -33.31
N VAL A 6 26.94 -18.92 -32.08
CA VAL A 6 25.73 -18.77 -31.26
C VAL A 6 25.83 -17.43 -30.54
N PHE A 7 25.01 -16.47 -30.95
CA PHE A 7 24.78 -15.25 -30.17
C PHE A 7 23.87 -15.60 -28.99
N ALA A 8 24.44 -15.66 -27.79
CA ALA A 8 23.66 -15.63 -26.56
C ALA A 8 23.10 -14.20 -26.41
N ILE A 9 21.81 -14.04 -26.69
CA ILE A 9 21.09 -12.82 -26.33
C ILE A 9 20.97 -12.85 -24.81
N ALA A 10 21.82 -12.09 -24.12
CA ALA A 10 21.62 -11.81 -22.71
C ALA A 10 20.31 -11.03 -22.58
N THR A 11 19.22 -11.74 -22.30
CA THR A 11 17.99 -11.08 -21.87
C THR A 11 18.30 -10.46 -20.52
N CYS A 12 18.37 -9.13 -20.47
CA CYS A 12 18.26 -8.37 -19.23
C CYS A 12 16.83 -8.50 -18.68
N THR A 13 16.39 -9.74 -18.43
CA THR A 13 15.23 -10.01 -17.59
C THR A 13 15.73 -9.86 -16.16
N PRO A 14 15.24 -8.86 -15.41
CA PRO A 14 15.63 -8.72 -14.00
C PRO A 14 15.37 -10.04 -13.30
N THR A 15 16.42 -10.63 -12.75
CA THR A 15 16.36 -11.83 -11.93
C THR A 15 15.51 -11.54 -10.70
N TYR A 16 14.32 -12.12 -10.70
CA TYR A 16 13.28 -12.03 -9.69
C TYR A 16 13.80 -12.61 -8.36
N SER A 17 13.90 -11.77 -7.32
CA SER A 17 14.22 -12.21 -5.97
C SER A 17 12.96 -12.09 -5.10
N PRO A 18 12.48 -13.16 -4.46
CA PRO A 18 11.27 -13.17 -3.63
C PRO A 18 11.46 -12.44 -2.28
N THR A 19 12.31 -11.40 -2.24
CA THR A 19 12.89 -10.81 -1.02
C THR A 19 12.61 -9.31 -0.91
N HIS A 20 11.57 -8.78 -1.55
CA HIS A 20 11.20 -7.38 -1.32
C HIS A 20 10.89 -7.20 0.17
N THR A 21 11.78 -6.53 0.89
CA THR A 21 11.53 -6.00 2.23
C THR A 21 10.98 -4.58 2.15
N ARG A 22 11.02 -3.96 0.95
CA ARG A 22 10.65 -2.58 0.66
C ARG A 22 10.08 -2.48 -0.75
N CYS A 23 9.13 -1.57 -0.91
CA CYS A 23 8.58 -1.13 -2.19
C CYS A 23 9.06 0.26 -2.60
N GLU A 24 9.86 0.95 -1.78
CA GLU A 24 10.42 2.28 -2.08
C GLU A 24 9.35 3.39 -2.08
N LEU A 25 8.54 3.42 -1.02
CA LEU A 25 7.64 4.53 -0.75
C LEU A 25 8.43 5.81 -0.40
N ILE A 26 7.89 6.96 -0.78
CA ILE A 26 8.50 8.27 -0.54
C ILE A 26 7.68 9.02 0.50
N LEU A 27 8.26 9.30 1.68
CA LEU A 27 7.66 10.23 2.62
C LEU A 27 7.79 11.66 2.07
N ALA A 28 6.67 12.25 1.66
CA ALA A 28 6.64 13.53 0.97
C ALA A 28 6.42 14.75 1.89
N GLY A 29 6.25 14.51 3.20
CA GLY A 29 6.01 15.55 4.21
C GLY A 29 4.53 15.81 4.44
N ASN A 30 4.20 17.00 4.98
CA ASN A 30 2.82 17.32 5.32
C ASN A 30 2.02 17.76 4.09
N TRP A 31 0.77 17.35 4.05
CA TRP A 31 -0.18 17.66 2.98
C TRP A 31 -0.45 19.15 2.82
N ASP A 32 -0.48 19.89 3.94
CA ASP A 32 -0.70 21.33 3.98
C ASP A 32 0.59 22.15 3.76
N GLY A 33 1.72 21.49 3.47
CA GLY A 33 3.02 22.13 3.25
C GLY A 33 3.74 22.55 4.54
N THR A 34 3.22 22.19 5.72
CA THR A 34 3.95 22.38 6.97
C THR A 34 5.11 21.38 7.10
N GLU A 35 6.10 21.70 7.95
CA GLU A 35 7.25 20.81 8.17
C GLU A 35 6.95 19.76 9.25
N GLY A 36 7.27 18.50 8.94
CA GLY A 36 7.37 17.40 9.90
C GLY A 36 6.04 16.79 10.36
N SER A 37 6.02 15.46 10.51
CA SER A 37 4.92 14.72 11.12
C SER A 37 5.40 14.07 12.41
N ASN A 38 4.57 14.12 13.45
CA ASN A 38 4.93 13.55 14.74
C ASN A 38 4.64 12.03 14.82
N PHE A 39 3.86 11.48 13.89
CA PHE A 39 3.37 10.09 13.98
C PHE A 39 3.98 9.14 12.94
N LEU A 40 4.49 9.68 11.84
CA LEU A 40 5.08 8.93 10.73
C LEU A 40 6.38 9.59 10.28
N ASP A 41 7.49 8.90 10.52
CA ASP A 41 8.81 9.22 9.98
C ASP A 41 9.24 8.18 8.94
N ILE A 42 10.46 8.32 8.41
CA ILE A 42 10.98 7.38 7.41
C ILE A 42 11.16 5.96 7.96
N ASN A 43 11.38 5.79 9.25
CA ASN A 43 11.53 4.47 9.87
C ASN A 43 10.17 3.80 10.06
N GLY A 44 9.16 4.55 10.49
CA GLY A 44 7.77 4.11 10.56
C GLY A 44 7.21 3.75 9.18
N LEU A 45 7.52 4.53 8.15
CA LEU A 45 7.12 4.20 6.77
C LEU A 45 7.76 2.89 6.30
N LYS A 46 9.07 2.73 6.55
CA LYS A 46 9.78 1.48 6.27
C LYS A 46 9.18 0.31 7.07
N GLU A 47 8.86 0.50 8.33
CA GLU A 47 8.23 -0.54 9.14
C GLU A 47 6.87 -0.96 8.56
N ALA A 48 6.03 0.01 8.19
CA ALA A 48 4.76 -0.20 7.54
C ALA A 48 4.91 -1.03 6.26
N GLU A 49 5.88 -0.68 5.39
CA GLU A 49 6.18 -1.47 4.18
C GLU A 49 6.56 -2.92 4.51
N SER A 50 7.42 -3.13 5.51
CA SER A 50 7.83 -4.49 5.91
C SER A 50 6.65 -5.32 6.37
N ARG A 51 5.82 -4.75 7.26
CA ARG A 51 4.67 -5.44 7.84
C ARG A 51 3.60 -5.70 6.77
N PHE A 52 3.33 -4.72 5.91
CA PHE A 52 2.46 -4.88 4.75
C PHE A 52 2.91 -6.04 3.86
N LEU A 53 4.19 -6.07 3.46
CA LEU A 53 4.72 -7.14 2.61
C LEU A 53 4.71 -8.51 3.29
N ALA A 54 4.82 -8.58 4.61
CA ALA A 54 4.66 -9.81 5.37
C ALA A 54 3.19 -10.30 5.42
N ALA A 55 2.22 -9.40 5.31
CA ALA A 55 0.79 -9.73 5.30
C ALA A 55 0.24 -10.03 3.89
N VAL A 56 0.84 -9.48 2.84
CA VAL A 56 0.43 -9.69 1.44
C VAL A 56 0.17 -11.16 1.06
N PRO A 57 1.02 -12.14 1.44
CA PRO A 57 0.79 -13.55 1.07
C PRO A 57 -0.48 -14.18 1.66
N SER A 58 -1.11 -13.60 2.69
CA SER A 58 -2.39 -14.10 3.23
C SER A 58 -3.62 -13.62 2.48
N VAL A 59 -3.46 -12.67 1.55
CA VAL A 59 -4.54 -12.18 0.68
C VAL A 59 -4.73 -13.14 -0.49
N SER A 60 -5.97 -13.41 -0.89
CA SER A 60 -6.23 -14.31 -2.04
C SER A 60 -6.33 -13.57 -3.38
N ASP A 61 -6.55 -12.24 -3.37
CA ASP A 61 -6.55 -11.38 -4.55
C ASP A 61 -5.19 -11.44 -5.28
N LYS A 62 -5.19 -11.94 -6.52
CA LYS A 62 -3.98 -12.14 -7.33
C LYS A 62 -3.29 -10.84 -7.75
N SER A 63 -4.02 -9.72 -7.76
CA SER A 63 -3.43 -8.41 -8.03
C SER A 63 -2.51 -7.96 -6.89
N VAL A 64 -2.75 -8.45 -5.66
CA VAL A 64 -2.01 -8.04 -4.46
C VAL A 64 -1.10 -9.13 -3.91
N ASN A 65 -1.54 -10.39 -3.88
CA ASN A 65 -1.01 -11.49 -3.04
C ASN A 65 0.46 -11.93 -3.26
N LYS A 66 1.20 -11.20 -4.11
CA LYS A 66 2.64 -11.36 -4.30
C LYS A 66 3.31 -10.04 -4.01
N ALA A 67 4.39 -10.09 -3.22
CA ALA A 67 5.18 -8.91 -2.87
C ALA A 67 5.59 -8.10 -4.11
N ASP A 68 5.98 -8.74 -5.22
CA ASP A 68 6.36 -8.04 -6.45
C ASP A 68 5.20 -7.33 -7.14
N ASN A 69 4.00 -7.92 -7.10
CA ASN A 69 2.83 -7.28 -7.66
C ASN A 69 2.48 -6.03 -6.84
N ALA A 70 2.43 -6.16 -5.53
CA ALA A 70 2.15 -5.04 -4.63
C ALA A 70 3.24 -3.96 -4.74
N CYS A 71 4.52 -4.32 -4.72
CA CYS A 71 5.61 -3.35 -4.85
C CYS A 71 5.67 -2.68 -6.22
N ARG A 72 5.32 -3.36 -7.31
CA ARG A 72 5.19 -2.71 -8.63
C ARG A 72 4.17 -1.58 -8.58
N MET A 73 3.07 -1.77 -7.87
CA MET A 73 2.04 -0.74 -7.72
C MET A 73 2.48 0.39 -6.79
N LEU A 74 3.16 0.05 -5.69
CA LEU A 74 3.58 0.99 -4.65
C LEU A 74 4.86 1.77 -4.96
N HIS A 75 5.69 1.32 -5.91
CA HIS A 75 7.00 1.93 -6.16
C HIS A 75 6.95 3.43 -6.49
N GLY A 76 7.63 4.26 -5.69
CA GLY A 76 7.66 5.71 -5.86
C GLY A 76 6.34 6.42 -5.52
N VAL A 77 5.40 5.75 -4.85
CA VAL A 77 4.20 6.40 -4.32
C VAL A 77 4.59 7.36 -3.21
N LYS A 78 4.03 8.57 -3.27
CA LYS A 78 4.26 9.63 -2.29
C LYS A 78 3.26 9.52 -1.14
N VAL A 79 3.75 9.45 0.09
CA VAL A 79 2.93 9.47 1.28
C VAL A 79 3.00 10.86 1.89
N PHE A 80 1.86 11.56 1.88
CA PHE A 80 1.65 12.81 2.58
C PHE A 80 0.90 12.54 3.89
N VAL A 81 1.11 13.40 4.87
CA VAL A 81 0.45 13.32 6.16
C VAL A 81 -0.35 14.59 6.45
N ALA A 82 -1.57 14.42 6.96
CA ALA A 82 -2.42 15.53 7.38
C ALA A 82 -2.29 15.72 8.90
N ASN A 83 -2.29 16.98 9.34
CA ASN A 83 -2.14 17.34 10.76
C ASN A 83 -3.36 17.01 11.63
N THR A 84 -4.46 16.56 11.03
CA THR A 84 -5.68 16.14 11.71
C THR A 84 -5.96 14.67 11.41
N GLN A 85 -6.63 13.97 12.33
CA GLN A 85 -7.06 12.58 12.11
C GLN A 85 -7.98 12.46 10.90
N ASN A 86 -8.87 13.43 10.74
CA ASN A 86 -9.82 13.46 9.65
C ASN A 86 -9.72 14.79 8.93
N PHE A 87 -9.88 14.77 7.61
CA PHE A 87 -9.85 15.93 6.75
C PHE A 87 -10.87 15.76 5.62
N ILE A 88 -11.13 16.83 4.87
CA ILE A 88 -12.09 16.79 3.76
C ILE A 88 -11.35 16.31 2.50
N HIS A 89 -11.84 15.22 1.91
CA HIS A 89 -11.33 14.69 0.66
C HIS A 89 -11.57 15.71 -0.47
N PRO A 90 -10.54 16.07 -1.27
CA PRO A 90 -10.63 17.21 -2.18
C PRO A 90 -11.62 17.02 -3.34
N TRP A 91 -11.98 15.78 -3.69
CA TRP A 91 -12.88 15.50 -4.82
C TRP A 91 -14.27 15.06 -4.42
N THR A 92 -14.41 14.25 -3.36
CA THR A 92 -15.71 13.74 -2.89
C THR A 92 -16.35 14.66 -1.86
N LEU A 93 -15.57 15.57 -1.26
CA LEU A 93 -15.99 16.46 -0.16
C LEU A 93 -16.41 15.73 1.12
N GLU A 94 -16.10 14.44 1.22
CA GLU A 94 -16.38 13.63 2.39
C GLU A 94 -15.28 13.78 3.43
N LYS A 95 -15.64 13.54 4.69
CA LYS A 95 -14.68 13.52 5.80
C LYS A 95 -14.04 12.13 5.85
N VAL A 96 -12.72 12.08 5.62
CA VAL A 96 -11.95 10.83 5.56
C VAL A 96 -10.75 10.88 6.50
N SER A 97 -10.25 9.71 6.91
CA SER A 97 -9.00 9.57 7.67
C SER A 97 -7.80 9.30 6.78
N GLY A 98 -8.01 8.88 5.53
CA GLY A 98 -7.00 8.72 4.50
C GLY A 98 -7.65 8.73 3.13
N TYR A 99 -6.83 8.81 2.08
CA TYR A 99 -7.25 8.41 0.74
C TYR A 99 -6.05 8.03 -0.14
N ALA A 100 -6.32 7.17 -1.11
CA ALA A 100 -5.42 6.76 -2.16
C ALA A 100 -5.76 7.42 -3.50
N ASN A 101 -4.84 8.19 -4.06
CA ASN A 101 -4.92 8.71 -5.42
C ASN A 101 -4.04 7.85 -6.34
N CYS A 102 -4.63 6.77 -6.88
CA CYS A 102 -3.92 5.85 -7.77
C CYS A 102 -3.35 6.55 -9.02
N GLY A 103 -4.12 7.43 -9.66
CA GLY A 103 -3.68 8.17 -10.86
C GLY A 103 -2.53 9.15 -10.57
N GLY A 104 -2.56 9.80 -9.41
CA GLY A 104 -1.53 10.73 -8.95
C GLY A 104 -0.37 10.08 -8.20
N ARG A 105 -0.41 8.76 -7.99
CA ARG A 105 0.57 7.98 -7.22
C ARG A 105 0.89 8.57 -5.85
N ASN A 106 -0.14 8.95 -5.11
CA ASN A 106 0.03 9.50 -3.77
C ASN A 106 -1.06 9.03 -2.79
N LEU A 107 -0.69 9.06 -1.51
CA LEU A 107 -1.54 8.81 -0.36
C LEU A 107 -1.56 10.06 0.51
N VAL A 108 -2.69 10.33 1.15
CA VAL A 108 -2.77 11.32 2.24
C VAL A 108 -3.31 10.63 3.47
N ILE A 109 -2.55 10.65 4.56
CA ILE A 109 -2.85 9.91 5.79
C ILE A 109 -3.08 10.90 6.94
N GLY A 110 -4.23 10.80 7.61
CA GLY A 110 -4.54 11.61 8.77
C GLY A 110 -3.73 11.21 10.01
N THR A 111 -3.43 12.19 10.86
CA THR A 111 -2.70 11.95 12.11
C THR A 111 -3.57 11.18 13.11
N PRO A 112 -3.24 9.94 13.48
CA PRO A 112 -4.04 9.14 14.39
C PRO A 112 -3.95 9.70 15.82
N PRO A 113 -5.01 9.55 16.65
CA PRO A 113 -5.03 10.08 18.02
C PRO A 113 -3.93 9.51 18.92
N SER A 114 -3.47 8.28 18.65
CA SER A 114 -2.40 7.62 19.41
C SER A 114 -1.00 8.13 19.07
N GLY A 115 -0.84 8.86 17.95
CA GLY A 115 0.46 9.23 17.41
C GLY A 115 1.26 8.06 16.84
N ARG A 116 0.69 6.86 16.68
CA ARG A 116 1.36 5.71 16.04
C ARG A 116 0.86 5.53 14.63
N TRP A 117 1.76 5.42 13.65
CA TRP A 117 1.38 5.13 12.26
C TRP A 117 0.50 3.88 12.11
N ALA A 118 0.69 2.87 12.95
CA ALA A 118 -0.08 1.63 12.92
C ALA A 118 -1.56 1.81 13.27
N ASP A 119 -1.95 2.93 13.89
CA ASP A 119 -3.36 3.26 14.17
C ASP A 119 -3.93 4.26 13.14
N SER A 120 -3.19 4.53 12.07
CA SER A 120 -3.62 5.40 10.96
C SER A 120 -4.23 4.59 9.82
N SER A 121 -4.80 5.28 8.82
CA SER A 121 -5.28 4.67 7.58
C SER A 121 -4.16 4.21 6.63
N LEU A 122 -2.87 4.38 6.97
CA LEU A 122 -1.76 4.10 6.05
C LEU A 122 -1.87 2.70 5.42
N THR A 123 -2.07 1.65 6.21
CA THR A 123 -2.14 0.29 5.68
C THR A 123 -3.35 0.08 4.78
N HIS A 124 -4.50 0.63 5.16
CA HIS A 124 -5.72 0.61 4.36
C HIS A 124 -5.48 1.21 2.97
N GLU A 125 -4.88 2.40 2.91
CA GLU A 125 -4.59 3.07 1.64
C GLU A 125 -3.50 2.36 0.80
N LEU A 126 -2.55 1.66 1.45
CA LEU A 126 -1.58 0.83 0.72
C LEU A 126 -2.28 -0.31 -0.03
N PHE A 127 -3.32 -0.93 0.54
CA PHE A 127 -4.08 -1.97 -0.15
C PHE A 127 -4.88 -1.41 -1.33
N HIS A 128 -5.47 -0.22 -1.22
CA HIS A 128 -6.09 0.43 -2.38
C HIS A 128 -5.09 0.63 -3.52
N ILE A 129 -3.90 1.19 -3.25
CA ILE A 129 -2.88 1.36 -4.30
C ILE A 129 -2.40 0.01 -4.83
N ALA A 130 -2.20 -1.00 -3.98
CA ALA A 130 -1.78 -2.32 -4.40
C ALA A 130 -2.81 -3.02 -5.32
N GLN A 131 -4.09 -2.75 -5.12
CA GLN A 131 -5.18 -3.16 -6.03
C GLN A 131 -5.34 -2.23 -7.24
N GLY A 132 -4.55 -1.17 -7.35
CA GLY A 132 -4.73 -0.14 -8.39
C GLY A 132 -6.02 0.64 -8.28
N CYS A 133 -6.65 0.69 -7.10
CA CYS A 133 -7.98 1.26 -6.86
C CYS A 133 -9.08 0.58 -7.70
N GLU A 134 -8.87 -0.67 -8.11
CA GLU A 134 -9.79 -1.46 -8.93
C GLU A 134 -10.13 -2.79 -8.22
N PRO A 135 -10.84 -2.76 -7.08
CA PRO A 135 -11.19 -3.98 -6.35
C PRO A 135 -12.07 -4.92 -7.18
N ILE A 136 -11.84 -6.23 -7.03
CA ILE A 136 -12.53 -7.26 -7.82
C ILE A 136 -14.02 -7.31 -7.45
N GLN A 137 -14.85 -6.94 -8.41
CA GLN A 137 -16.32 -7.00 -8.29
C GLN A 137 -16.86 -8.44 -8.41
N PRO A 138 -18.09 -8.73 -7.91
CA PRO A 138 -18.98 -7.82 -7.18
C PRO A 138 -18.57 -7.63 -5.72
N ALA A 139 -19.12 -6.59 -5.10
CA ALA A 139 -19.04 -6.36 -3.67
C ALA A 139 -19.65 -7.53 -2.88
N THR A 140 -18.95 -7.92 -1.82
CA THR A 140 -19.44 -8.87 -0.82
C THR A 140 -20.50 -8.17 0.04
N ASP A 141 -21.47 -8.91 0.57
CA ASP A 141 -22.57 -8.35 1.37
C ASP A 141 -22.03 -7.44 2.50
N GLY A 142 -22.55 -6.21 2.56
CA GLY A 142 -22.14 -5.20 3.54
C GLY A 142 -20.88 -4.41 3.17
N GLN A 143 -20.27 -4.66 2.01
CA GLN A 143 -19.17 -3.86 1.47
C GLN A 143 -19.65 -2.93 0.34
N ASP A 144 -18.98 -1.79 0.19
CA ASP A 144 -19.17 -0.90 -0.96
C ASP A 144 -18.32 -1.34 -2.16
N SER A 145 -18.40 -0.58 -3.26
CA SER A 145 -17.66 -0.86 -4.49
C SER A 145 -16.15 -0.78 -4.29
N ASP A 146 -15.67 0.06 -3.38
CA ASP A 146 -14.25 0.41 -3.23
C ASP A 146 -13.54 -0.61 -2.33
N HIS A 147 -14.32 -1.38 -1.56
CA HIS A 147 -13.88 -2.48 -0.70
C HIS A 147 -14.44 -3.83 -1.13
N ALA A 148 -14.93 -3.94 -2.37
CA ALA A 148 -15.82 -5.00 -2.84
C ALA A 148 -15.39 -6.44 -2.46
N ASN A 149 -14.09 -6.73 -2.53
CA ASN A 149 -13.55 -8.06 -2.25
C ASN A 149 -12.78 -8.17 -0.93
N TRP A 150 -12.76 -7.14 -0.09
CA TRP A 150 -11.78 -7.09 1.01
C TRP A 150 -12.03 -8.12 2.10
N VAL A 151 -13.29 -8.44 2.41
CA VAL A 151 -13.61 -9.53 3.35
C VAL A 151 -13.34 -10.88 2.70
N ARG A 152 -13.88 -11.10 1.50
CA ARG A 152 -13.76 -12.37 0.74
C ARG A 152 -12.30 -12.76 0.53
N ASP A 153 -11.46 -11.79 0.19
CA ASP A 153 -10.08 -12.03 -0.20
C ASP A 153 -9.08 -11.84 0.95
N GLY A 154 -9.57 -11.63 2.18
CA GLY A 154 -8.76 -11.57 3.40
C GLY A 154 -7.94 -10.28 3.56
N ILE A 155 -8.25 -9.21 2.83
CA ILE A 155 -7.57 -7.92 2.92
C ILE A 155 -7.79 -7.26 4.28
N ILE A 156 -9.02 -7.31 4.83
CA ILE A 156 -9.32 -6.78 6.17
C ILE A 156 -8.44 -7.45 7.23
N ASN A 157 -8.32 -8.77 7.16
CA ASN A 157 -7.50 -9.55 8.09
C ASN A 157 -6.00 -9.20 7.93
N ALA A 158 -5.54 -8.99 6.70
CA ALA A 158 -4.19 -8.57 6.43
C ALA A 158 -3.90 -7.17 7.00
N ILE A 159 -4.84 -6.22 6.87
CA ILE A 159 -4.75 -4.87 7.47
C ILE A 159 -4.59 -4.99 8.99
N HIS A 160 -5.49 -5.69 9.67
CA HIS A 160 -5.41 -5.86 11.12
C HIS A 160 -4.09 -6.48 11.57
N LYS A 161 -3.56 -7.46 10.83
CA LYS A 161 -2.26 -8.09 11.15
C LYS A 161 -1.07 -7.13 11.01
N VAL A 162 -1.15 -6.16 10.10
CA VAL A 162 -0.09 -5.14 9.95
C VAL A 162 -0.12 -4.15 11.12
N GLU A 163 -1.32 -3.71 11.47
CA GLU A 163 -1.59 -2.71 12.52
C GLU A 163 -1.31 -3.30 13.91
N ASP A 164 -1.75 -4.53 14.14
CA ASP A 164 -1.51 -5.33 15.33
C ASP A 164 -0.93 -6.72 14.96
N PRO A 165 0.40 -6.90 15.06
CA PRO A 165 1.05 -8.19 14.78
C PRO A 165 0.59 -9.35 15.68
N GLN A 166 -0.09 -9.06 16.79
CA GLN A 166 -0.66 -10.09 17.68
C GLN A 166 -2.10 -10.46 17.32
N TRP A 167 -2.68 -9.79 16.33
CA TRP A 167 -4.05 -10.03 15.90
C TRP A 167 -4.25 -11.46 15.41
N ASN A 168 -5.31 -12.09 15.91
CA ASN A 168 -5.76 -13.43 15.56
C ASN A 168 -7.29 -13.38 15.34
N PRO A 169 -7.78 -13.66 14.12
CA PRO A 169 -9.20 -13.51 13.75
C PRO A 169 -10.16 -14.38 14.58
#